data_AF-A0A7T0LKM5-F1
#
_entry.id   AF-A0A7T0LKM5-F1
#
_cell.length_a   1.000
_cell.length_b   1.000
_cell.length_c   1.000
_cell.angle_alpha   90.00
_cell.angle_beta   90.00
_cell.angle_gamma   90.00
#
_symmetry.space_group_name_H-M   'P 1'
#
loop_
_entity.id
_entity.type
_entity.pdbx_description
1 polymer ?
#
loop_
_entity_poly.entity_id
_entity_poly.type
_entity_poly.pdbx_seq_one_letter_code
_entity_poly.pdbx_strand_id
1 'polypeptide(L)'
;MLTPRPPSLTRLLRADLTILRHPSRTSLPLRTPVKIARSLPLAAAALAALLAVGVNTAFSACDPKPDGTWMHCHHCQNQVTAGAGVLALVWGSSAFVSNRALRAGLQALGVIGAAVVFLLPGVICPLCMMETMRCRTVFLPFTRIMSVLIAGTGVTSLVTTLRGLRRPARTLAQAAA
;
A
#
# COMPACT_ATOMS: atom_id res chain seq x y z
N MET A 1 59.33 49.32 8.47
CA MET A 1 58.30 48.78 9.37
C MET A 1 56.94 49.11 8.77
N LEU A 2 56.32 48.18 8.03
CA LEU A 2 55.00 48.35 7.41
C LEU A 2 53.96 47.55 8.21
N THR A 3 52.95 48.24 8.72
CA THR A 3 51.77 47.65 9.38
C THR A 3 50.76 47.14 8.34
N PRO A 4 50.17 45.94 8.47
CA PRO A 4 49.15 45.46 7.54
C PRO A 4 47.76 46.07 7.80
N ARG A 5 47.07 46.45 6.71
CA ARG A 5 45.67 46.93 6.68
C ARG A 5 44.68 45.82 7.07
N PRO A 6 43.61 46.10 7.84
CA PRO A 6 42.56 45.13 8.09
C PRO A 6 41.68 44.88 6.84
N PRO A 7 41.19 43.65 6.62
CA PRO A 7 40.30 43.33 5.50
C PRO A 7 38.91 43.96 5.67
N SER A 8 38.37 44.47 4.57
CA SER A 8 37.08 45.18 4.50
C SER A 8 35.88 44.29 4.80
N LEU A 9 34.96 44.81 5.63
CA LEU A 9 33.70 44.22 6.11
C LEU A 9 32.85 43.54 5.01
N THR A 10 32.94 44.00 3.76
CA THR A 10 32.25 43.47 2.58
C THR A 10 32.64 42.03 2.21
N ARG A 11 33.82 41.54 2.61
CA ARG A 11 34.21 40.13 2.38
C ARG A 11 33.56 39.16 3.38
N LEU A 12 33.32 39.60 4.62
CA LEU A 12 32.70 38.75 5.64
C LEU A 12 31.21 38.51 5.34
N LEU A 13 30.49 39.53 4.88
CA LEU A 13 29.06 39.40 4.54
C LEU A 13 28.78 38.47 3.35
N ARG A 14 29.75 38.29 2.44
CA ARG A 14 29.62 37.42 1.27
C ARG A 14 29.92 35.94 1.58
N ALA A 15 30.67 35.67 2.66
CA ALA A 15 30.97 34.30 3.08
C ALA A 15 29.73 33.60 3.66
N ASP A 16 28.93 34.31 4.46
CA ASP A 16 27.74 33.75 5.12
C ASP A 16 26.64 33.31 4.14
N LEU A 17 26.42 34.06 3.06
CA LEU A 17 25.38 33.74 2.07
C LEU A 17 25.69 32.51 1.19
N THR A 18 26.92 32.01 1.21
CA THR A 18 27.29 30.81 0.46
C THR A 18 26.98 29.52 1.24
N ILE A 19 26.84 29.61 2.57
CA ILE A 19 26.60 28.45 3.46
C ILE A 19 25.13 28.01 3.45
N LEU A 20 24.18 28.91 3.19
CA LEU A 20 22.76 28.56 3.05
C LEU A 20 22.39 27.91 1.71
N ARG A 21 23.36 27.71 0.81
CA ARG A 21 23.14 27.13 -0.53
C ARG A 21 23.57 25.68 -0.64
N HIS A 22 23.43 24.92 0.45
CA HIS A 22 23.45 23.46 0.40
C HIS A 22 22.03 22.89 0.52
N PRO A 23 21.29 22.74 -0.60
CA PRO A 23 20.21 21.79 -0.63
C PRO A 23 20.90 20.42 -0.54
N SER A 24 20.77 19.79 0.62
CA SER A 24 21.18 18.42 0.89
C SER A 24 20.62 17.52 -0.22
N ARG A 25 21.44 17.31 -1.26
CA ARG A 25 21.22 16.39 -2.37
C ARG A 25 21.36 14.98 -1.81
N THR A 26 20.33 14.52 -1.15
CA THR A 26 20.00 13.09 -1.05
C THR A 26 18.75 12.80 -1.88
N SER A 27 18.63 13.49 -3.02
CA SER A 27 17.85 12.98 -4.14
C SER A 27 18.66 11.88 -4.83
N LEU A 28 18.83 10.74 -4.16
CA LEU A 28 19.19 9.52 -4.88
C LEU A 28 18.05 9.30 -5.88
N PRO A 29 18.32 9.33 -7.20
CA PRO A 29 17.30 9.02 -8.18
C PRO A 29 17.10 7.51 -8.05
N LEU A 30 16.20 7.07 -7.16
CA LEU A 30 15.53 5.80 -7.36
C LEU A 30 14.66 5.98 -8.62
N ARG A 31 15.34 5.89 -9.76
CA ARG A 31 14.81 5.45 -11.05
C ARG A 31 14.53 3.98 -10.80
N THR A 32 13.46 3.68 -10.05
CA THR A 32 13.06 2.29 -9.84
C THR A 32 12.90 1.70 -11.24
N PRO A 33 13.70 0.69 -11.63
CA PRO A 33 13.51 0.02 -12.90
C PRO A 33 12.04 -0.39 -13.00
N VAL A 34 11.45 -0.27 -14.19
CA VAL A 34 10.02 -0.55 -14.45
C VAL A 34 9.59 -1.91 -13.86
N LYS A 35 10.53 -2.87 -13.77
CA LYS A 35 10.39 -4.17 -13.10
C LYS A 35 10.02 -4.05 -11.61
N ILE A 36 10.70 -3.19 -10.83
CA ILE A 36 10.40 -2.98 -9.39
C ILE A 36 9.05 -2.28 -9.21
N ALA A 37 8.71 -1.32 -10.08
CA ALA A 37 7.42 -0.61 -10.01
C ALA A 37 6.19 -1.49 -10.30
N ARG A 38 6.36 -2.63 -10.97
CA ARG A 38 5.31 -3.64 -11.19
C ARG A 38 5.30 -4.76 -10.15
N SER A 39 6.42 -4.99 -9.47
CA SER A 39 6.53 -6.07 -8.48
C SER A 39 5.67 -5.86 -7.23
N LEU A 40 5.57 -4.63 -6.71
CA LEU A 40 4.76 -4.31 -5.52
C LEU A 40 3.26 -4.57 -5.73
N PRO A 41 2.59 -4.07 -6.80
CA PRO A 41 1.18 -4.38 -7.01
C PRO A 41 0.95 -5.88 -7.30
N LEU A 42 1.88 -6.57 -7.95
CA LEU A 42 1.79 -8.03 -8.13
C LEU A 42 1.94 -8.79 -6.81
N ALA A 43 2.80 -8.33 -5.90
CA ALA A 43 2.92 -8.91 -4.56
C ALA A 43 1.61 -8.73 -3.76
N ALA A 44 1.00 -7.54 -3.81
CA ALA A 44 -0.31 -7.30 -3.21
C ALA A 44 -1.41 -8.19 -3.82
N ALA A 45 -1.38 -8.38 -5.15
CA ALA A 45 -2.30 -9.27 -5.84
C ALA A 45 -2.11 -10.74 -5.43
N ALA A 46 -0.87 -11.20 -5.30
CA ALA A 46 -0.55 -12.54 -4.84
C ALA A 46 -1.03 -12.78 -3.39
N LEU A 47 -0.83 -11.81 -2.50
CA LEU A 47 -1.36 -11.87 -1.13
C LEU A 47 -2.90 -11.93 -1.12
N ALA A 48 -3.57 -11.16 -1.99
CA ALA A 48 -5.03 -11.23 -2.11
C ALA A 48 -5.51 -12.60 -2.64
N ALA A 49 -4.81 -13.19 -3.62
CA ALA A 49 -5.11 -14.54 -4.08
C ALA A 49 -4.87 -15.59 -2.99
N LEU A 50 -3.78 -15.47 -2.22
CA LEU A 50 -3.50 -16.33 -1.08
C LEU A 50 -4.55 -16.21 0.01
N LEU A 51 -5.09 -15.00 0.26
CA LEU A 51 -6.22 -14.81 1.16
C LEU A 51 -7.43 -15.61 0.67
N ALA A 52 -7.82 -15.47 -0.61
CA ALA A 52 -8.96 -16.18 -1.19
C ALA A 52 -8.80 -17.71 -1.10
N VAL A 53 -7.62 -18.23 -1.44
CA VAL A 53 -7.33 -19.67 -1.34
C VAL A 53 -7.32 -20.13 0.12
N GLY A 54 -6.69 -19.36 1.01
CA GLY A 54 -6.58 -19.69 2.42
C GLY A 54 -7.94 -19.79 3.11
N VAL A 55 -8.83 -18.82 2.91
CA VAL A 55 -10.18 -18.85 3.50
C VAL A 55 -11.08 -19.93 2.92
N ASN A 56 -10.73 -20.51 1.77
CA ASN A 56 -11.49 -21.60 1.16
C ASN A 56 -10.85 -22.97 1.39
N THR A 57 -9.77 -23.05 2.17
CA THR A 57 -9.02 -24.29 2.43
C THR A 57 -8.72 -24.44 3.92
N ALA A 58 -7.50 -24.10 4.36
CA ALA A 58 -7.05 -24.33 5.73
C ALA A 58 -7.70 -23.37 6.75
N PHE A 59 -8.03 -22.15 6.33
CA PHE A 59 -8.54 -21.09 7.18
C PHE A 59 -10.03 -20.81 6.93
N SER A 60 -10.78 -21.82 6.49
CA SER A 60 -12.23 -21.73 6.35
C SER A 60 -12.92 -21.42 7.68
N ALA A 61 -14.13 -20.86 7.56
CA ALA A 61 -15.05 -20.65 8.66
C ALA A 61 -15.61 -22.01 9.14
N CYS A 62 -16.80 -22.01 9.74
CA CYS A 62 -17.41 -23.25 10.22
C CYS A 62 -17.84 -24.16 9.06
N ASP A 63 -17.68 -25.46 9.28
CA ASP A 63 -18.19 -26.52 8.41
C ASP A 63 -19.73 -26.49 8.31
N PRO A 64 -20.32 -27.14 7.28
CA PRO A 64 -21.77 -27.34 7.22
C PRO A 64 -22.29 -27.96 8.51
N LYS A 65 -23.53 -27.62 8.88
CA LYS A 65 -24.21 -28.28 9.98
C LYS A 65 -24.44 -29.77 9.65
N PRO A 66 -24.67 -30.62 10.68
CA PRO A 66 -24.99 -32.02 10.49
C PRO A 66 -26.25 -32.27 9.65
N ASP A 67 -27.15 -31.30 9.58
CA ASP A 67 -28.37 -31.30 8.76
C ASP A 67 -28.10 -30.95 7.28
N GLY A 68 -26.84 -30.70 6.89
CA GLY A 68 -26.44 -30.30 5.55
C GLY A 68 -26.66 -28.82 5.23
N THR A 69 -27.19 -28.03 6.17
CA THR A 69 -27.39 -26.60 5.99
C THR A 69 -26.12 -25.79 6.30
N TRP A 70 -26.00 -24.59 5.73
CA TRP A 70 -24.85 -23.71 5.96
C TRP A 70 -25.04 -22.83 7.20
N MET A 71 -23.95 -22.61 7.93
CA MET A 71 -23.93 -21.64 9.03
C MET A 71 -23.99 -20.19 8.51
N HIS A 72 -24.48 -19.25 9.32
CA HIS A 72 -24.50 -17.81 8.95
C HIS A 72 -23.10 -17.25 8.61
N CYS A 73 -22.04 -17.75 9.26
CA CYS A 73 -20.67 -17.32 8.98
C CYS A 73 -20.18 -17.73 7.58
N HIS A 74 -20.82 -18.70 6.92
CA HIS A 74 -20.47 -19.11 5.55
C HIS A 74 -20.68 -17.98 4.54
N HIS A 75 -21.72 -17.16 4.74
CA HIS A 75 -21.91 -15.97 3.90
C HIS A 75 -20.75 -14.98 4.05
N CYS A 76 -20.26 -14.78 5.28
CA CYS A 76 -19.09 -13.94 5.53
C CYS A 76 -17.83 -14.48 4.82
N GLN A 77 -17.60 -15.80 4.87
CA GLN A 77 -16.52 -16.44 4.12
C GLN A 77 -16.63 -16.13 2.63
N ASN A 78 -17.81 -16.32 2.02
CA ASN A 78 -18.01 -16.04 0.60
C ASN A 78 -17.75 -14.58 0.24
N GLN A 79 -18.14 -13.64 1.10
CA GLN A 79 -17.90 -12.22 0.89
C GLN A 79 -16.42 -11.86 1.00
N VAL A 80 -15.69 -12.47 1.94
CA VAL A 80 -14.23 -12.31 2.05
C VAL A 80 -13.54 -12.92 0.83
N THR A 81 -13.94 -14.11 0.38
CA THR A 81 -13.42 -14.74 -0.85
C THR A 81 -13.65 -13.86 -2.07
N ALA A 82 -14.87 -13.33 -2.24
CA ALA A 82 -15.20 -12.43 -3.33
C ALA A 82 -14.39 -11.13 -3.26
N GLY A 83 -14.30 -10.50 -2.09
CA GLY A 83 -13.51 -9.28 -1.88
C GLY A 83 -12.02 -9.49 -2.15
N ALA A 84 -11.47 -10.63 -1.71
CA ALA A 84 -10.09 -11.03 -1.99
C ALA A 84 -9.85 -11.26 -3.49
N GLY A 85 -10.81 -11.90 -4.18
CA GLY A 85 -10.77 -12.06 -5.65
C GLY A 85 -10.79 -10.72 -6.39
N VAL A 86 -11.67 -9.80 -6.00
CA VAL A 86 -11.72 -8.43 -6.56
C VAL A 86 -10.40 -7.70 -6.30
N LEU A 87 -9.85 -7.78 -5.09
CA LEU A 87 -8.56 -7.19 -4.76
C LEU A 87 -7.43 -7.77 -5.62
N ALA A 88 -7.39 -9.08 -5.83
CA ALA A 88 -6.40 -9.71 -6.70
C ALA A 88 -6.48 -9.16 -8.13
N LEU A 89 -7.68 -8.98 -8.67
CA LEU A 89 -7.90 -8.41 -10.00
C LEU A 89 -7.51 -6.91 -10.07
N VAL A 90 -7.89 -6.11 -9.06
CA VAL A 90 -7.56 -4.68 -9.01
C VAL A 90 -6.05 -4.47 -8.91
N TRP A 91 -5.38 -5.17 -7.99
CA TRP A 91 -3.94 -5.08 -7.82
C TRP A 91 -3.19 -5.66 -9.02
N GLY A 92 -3.64 -6.80 -9.53
CA GLY A 92 -3.07 -7.47 -10.70
C GLY A 92 -3.15 -6.58 -11.94
N SER A 93 -4.35 -6.07 -12.27
CA SER A 93 -4.55 -5.16 -13.40
C SER A 93 -3.73 -3.88 -13.27
N SER A 94 -3.59 -3.31 -12.06
CA SER A 94 -2.78 -2.10 -11.83
C SER A 94 -1.30 -2.26 -12.25
N ALA A 95 -0.77 -3.48 -12.25
CA ALA A 95 0.59 -3.76 -12.69
C ALA A 95 0.77 -3.63 -14.22
N PHE A 96 -0.29 -3.86 -14.99
CA PHE A 96 -0.29 -3.79 -16.46
C PHE A 96 -0.69 -2.41 -16.99
N VAL A 97 -1.22 -1.52 -16.15
CA VAL A 97 -1.60 -0.16 -16.54
C VAL A 97 -0.36 0.73 -16.73
N SER A 98 -0.19 1.24 -17.96
CA SER A 98 0.89 2.18 -18.32
C SER A 98 0.63 3.61 -17.83
N ASN A 99 -0.65 4.03 -17.75
CA ASN A 99 -1.02 5.35 -17.26
C ASN A 99 -0.82 5.45 -15.74
N ARG A 100 0.11 6.30 -15.31
CA ARG A 100 0.48 6.44 -13.89
C ARG A 100 -0.66 6.95 -13.01
N ALA A 101 -1.52 7.84 -13.52
CA ALA A 101 -2.66 8.38 -12.76
C ALA A 101 -3.73 7.32 -12.55
N LEU A 102 -4.11 6.60 -13.63
CA LEU A 102 -5.06 5.49 -13.55
C LEU A 102 -4.54 4.38 -12.62
N ARG A 103 -3.26 4.03 -12.73
CA ARG A 103 -2.62 3.07 -11.84
C ARG A 103 -2.69 3.52 -10.37
N ALA A 104 -2.39 4.80 -10.08
CA ALA A 104 -2.53 5.32 -8.73
C ALA A 104 -3.97 5.23 -8.22
N GLY A 105 -4.96 5.52 -9.07
CA GLY A 105 -6.38 5.35 -8.74
C GLY A 105 -6.74 3.91 -8.38
N LEU A 106 -6.34 2.93 -9.20
CA LEU A 106 -6.55 1.51 -8.91
C LEU A 106 -5.87 1.07 -7.61
N GLN A 107 -4.65 1.54 -7.36
CA GLN A 107 -3.92 1.23 -6.13
C GLN A 107 -4.61 1.85 -4.90
N ALA A 108 -5.14 3.07 -5.01
CA ALA A 108 -5.91 3.69 -3.94
C ALA A 108 -7.21 2.91 -3.67
N LEU A 109 -7.95 2.51 -4.71
CA LEU A 109 -9.12 1.64 -4.59
C LEU A 109 -8.76 0.30 -3.95
N GLY A 110 -7.62 -0.29 -4.31
CA GLY A 110 -7.14 -1.53 -3.71
C GLY A 110 -6.82 -1.40 -2.21
N VAL A 111 -6.28 -0.25 -1.76
CA VAL A 111 -6.04 0.01 -0.34
C VAL A 111 -7.36 0.16 0.42
N ILE A 112 -8.33 0.90 -0.14
CA ILE A 112 -9.67 1.05 0.45
C ILE A 112 -10.37 -0.31 0.51
N GLY A 113 -10.32 -1.09 -0.57
CA GLY A 113 -10.88 -2.44 -0.60
C GLY A 113 -10.27 -3.37 0.44
N ALA A 114 -8.95 -3.29 0.67
CA ALA A 114 -8.28 -4.07 1.72
C ALA A 114 -8.76 -3.67 3.12
N ALA A 115 -9.01 -2.38 3.38
CA ALA A 115 -9.60 -1.92 4.62
C ALA A 115 -11.05 -2.43 4.79
N VAL A 116 -11.84 -2.47 3.72
CA VAL A 116 -13.17 -3.07 3.76
C VAL A 116 -13.08 -4.56 4.10
N VAL A 117 -12.23 -5.33 3.42
CA VAL A 117 -12.02 -6.77 3.68
C VAL A 117 -11.55 -7.05 5.10
N PHE A 118 -10.75 -6.17 5.69
CA PHE A 118 -10.38 -6.25 7.11
C PHE A 118 -11.60 -6.16 8.06
N LEU A 119 -12.58 -5.32 7.72
CA LEU A 119 -13.79 -5.08 8.52
C LEU A 119 -14.91 -6.10 8.25
N LEU A 120 -14.81 -6.90 7.18
CA LEU A 120 -15.84 -7.88 6.87
C LEU A 120 -16.13 -8.84 8.03
N PRO A 121 -15.14 -9.58 8.56
CA PRO A 121 -15.39 -10.51 9.65
C PRO A 121 -15.52 -9.76 10.99
N GLY A 122 -16.73 -9.78 11.55
CA GLY A 122 -17.02 -9.37 12.92
C GLY A 122 -17.50 -7.92 13.06
N VAL A 123 -17.45 -7.12 11.99
CA VAL A 123 -18.04 -5.76 11.97
C VAL A 123 -19.18 -5.69 10.97
N ILE A 124 -18.94 -5.99 9.69
CA ILE A 124 -19.96 -5.90 8.64
C ILE A 124 -20.82 -7.18 8.60
N CYS A 125 -20.19 -8.34 8.71
CA CYS A 125 -20.88 -9.62 8.70
C CYS A 125 -20.81 -10.28 10.08
N PRO A 126 -21.93 -10.79 10.61
CA PRO A 126 -21.94 -11.47 11.90
C PRO A 126 -21.24 -12.84 11.81
N LEU A 127 -20.40 -13.14 12.80
CA LEU A 127 -19.81 -14.45 13.02
C LEU A 127 -20.66 -15.23 14.04
N CYS A 128 -20.32 -16.51 14.24
CA CYS A 128 -20.94 -17.33 15.28
C CYS A 128 -20.71 -16.70 16.67
N MET A 129 -21.67 -16.94 17.57
CA MET A 129 -21.71 -16.29 18.89
C MET A 129 -20.60 -16.77 19.84
N MET A 130 -20.17 -18.04 19.73
CA MET A 130 -19.16 -18.61 20.65
C MET A 130 -17.72 -18.31 20.20
N GLU A 131 -16.87 -17.87 21.14
CA GLU A 131 -15.47 -17.52 20.89
C GLU A 131 -14.58 -18.70 20.49
N THR A 132 -14.94 -19.93 20.87
CA THR A 132 -14.19 -21.16 20.54
C THR A 132 -14.44 -21.68 19.12
N MET A 133 -15.37 -21.05 18.39
CA MET A 133 -15.71 -21.46 17.02
C MET A 133 -14.58 -21.13 16.05
N ARG A 134 -14.40 -21.99 15.04
CA ARG A 134 -13.37 -21.84 14.01
C ARG A 134 -13.42 -20.50 13.28
N CYS A 135 -14.62 -19.95 13.07
CA CYS A 135 -14.79 -18.65 12.44
C CYS A 135 -14.12 -17.50 13.22
N ARG A 136 -14.04 -17.59 14.55
CA ARG A 136 -13.39 -16.59 15.41
C ARG A 136 -11.93 -16.91 15.71
N THR A 137 -11.59 -18.18 15.92
CA THR A 137 -10.23 -18.59 16.30
C THR A 137 -9.26 -18.67 15.12
N VAL A 138 -9.76 -18.95 13.90
CA VAL A 138 -8.91 -19.21 12.73
C VAL A 138 -9.19 -18.22 11.59
N PHE A 139 -10.44 -18.16 11.11
CA PHE A 139 -10.81 -17.36 9.93
C PHE A 139 -10.66 -15.84 10.16
N LEU A 140 -11.14 -15.35 11.31
CA LEU A 140 -11.06 -13.93 11.68
C LEU A 140 -9.60 -13.41 11.75
N PRO A 141 -8.68 -14.00 12.54
CA PRO A 141 -7.31 -13.50 12.62
C PRO A 141 -6.57 -13.64 11.29
N PHE A 142 -6.77 -14.75 10.57
CA PHE A 142 -6.15 -14.95 9.26
C PHE A 142 -6.55 -13.84 8.26
N THR A 143 -7.86 -13.58 8.14
CA THR A 143 -8.38 -12.55 7.24
C THR A 143 -7.84 -11.17 7.60
N ARG A 144 -7.78 -10.83 8.90
CA ARG A 144 -7.24 -9.55 9.37
C ARG A 144 -5.75 -9.38 9.08
N ILE A 145 -4.93 -10.38 9.39
CA ILE A 145 -3.49 -10.34 9.16
C ILE A 145 -3.20 -10.19 7.65
N MET A 146 -3.84 -11.01 6.81
CA MET A 146 -3.66 -10.93 5.36
C MET A 146 -4.13 -9.58 4.80
N SER A 147 -5.25 -9.04 5.29
CA SER A 147 -5.73 -7.72 4.85
C SER A 147 -4.75 -6.60 5.20
N VAL A 148 -4.12 -6.66 6.39
CA VAL A 148 -3.07 -5.70 6.79
C VAL A 148 -1.84 -5.84 5.90
N LEU A 149 -1.42 -7.06 5.55
CA LEU A 149 -0.29 -7.28 4.64
C LEU A 149 -0.58 -6.76 3.23
N ILE A 150 -1.79 -7.00 2.72
CA ILE A 150 -2.26 -6.47 1.42
C ILE A 150 -2.30 -4.94 1.46
N ALA A 151 -2.85 -4.35 2.52
CA ALA A 151 -2.91 -2.90 2.68
C ALA A 151 -1.51 -2.28 2.79
N GLY A 152 -0.59 -2.86 3.56
CA GLY A 152 0.77 -2.36 3.72
C GLY A 152 1.58 -2.41 2.42
N THR A 153 1.52 -3.53 1.71
CA THR A 153 2.13 -3.67 0.36
C THR A 153 1.46 -2.73 -0.65
N GLY A 154 0.15 -2.55 -0.55
CA GLY A 154 -0.61 -1.62 -1.38
C GLY A 154 -0.26 -0.15 -1.14
N VAL A 155 -0.13 0.27 0.12
CA VAL A 155 0.24 1.65 0.50
C VAL A 155 1.65 1.97 0.02
N THR A 156 2.61 1.07 0.22
CA THR A 156 3.97 1.26 -0.30
C THR A 156 3.97 1.39 -1.83
N SER A 157 3.19 0.56 -2.53
CA SER A 157 2.99 0.65 -3.98
C SER A 157 2.42 2.02 -4.39
N LEU A 158 1.33 2.44 -3.74
CA LEU A 158 0.66 3.71 -4.02
C LEU A 158 1.58 4.90 -3.80
N VAL A 159 2.29 4.95 -2.67
CA VAL A 159 3.21 6.04 -2.34
C VAL A 159 4.34 6.13 -3.37
N THR A 160 4.88 5.00 -3.84
CA THR A 160 5.91 5.03 -4.90
C THR A 160 5.36 5.57 -6.22
N THR A 161 4.13 5.19 -6.61
CA THR A 161 3.46 5.71 -7.80
C THR A 161 3.19 7.20 -7.69
N LEU A 162 2.66 7.68 -6.56
CA LEU A 162 2.36 9.09 -6.31
C LEU A 162 3.62 9.96 -6.31
N ARG A 163 4.72 9.49 -5.71
CA ARG A 163 6.02 10.19 -5.77
C ARG A 163 6.53 10.29 -7.20
N GLY A 164 6.30 9.28 -8.03
CA GLY A 164 6.62 9.29 -9.46
C GLY A 164 5.80 10.27 -10.30
N LEU A 165 4.59 10.63 -9.85
CA LEU A 165 3.72 11.63 -10.49
C LEU A 165 4.11 13.07 -10.12
N ARG A 166 4.54 13.33 -8.87
CA ARG A 166 4.88 14.68 -8.39
C ARG A 166 6.23 15.19 -8.89
N ARG A 167 7.17 14.30 -9.24
CA ARG A 167 8.51 14.67 -9.75
C ARG A 167 8.50 15.47 -11.05
N PRO A 168 7.78 15.08 -12.13
CA PRO A 168 7.76 15.86 -13.38
C PRO A 168 7.21 17.29 -13.21
N ALA A 169 6.22 17.49 -12.35
CA ALA A 169 5.65 18.82 -12.07
C ALA A 169 6.66 19.75 -11.37
N ARG A 170 7.48 19.22 -10.45
CA ARG A 170 8.54 19.99 -9.79
C ARG A 170 9.70 20.35 -10.71
N THR A 171 10.11 19.45 -11.62
CA THR A 171 11.17 19.76 -12.59
C THR A 171 10.75 20.81 -13.62
N LEU A 172 9.47 20.84 -14.03
CA LEU A 172 8.94 21.89 -14.90
C LEU A 172 8.85 23.25 -14.17
N ALA A 173 8.40 23.26 -12.91
CA ALA A 173 8.39 24.47 -12.09
C ALA A 173 9.81 24.99 -11.80
N GLN A 174 10.81 24.11 -11.69
CA GLN A 174 12.22 24.48 -11.51
C GLN A 174 12.92 24.90 -12.81
N ALA A 175 12.44 24.47 -13.98
CA ALA A 175 12.99 24.89 -15.27
C ALA A 175 12.40 26.24 -15.76
N ALA A 176 11.31 26.69 -15.14
CA ALA A 176 10.65 27.96 -15.43
C ALA A 176 11.02 29.10 -14.46
N ALA A 177 11.95 28.86 -13.53
CA ALA A 177 12.47 29.82 -12.54
C ALA A 177 13.97 30.00 -12.71
#